data_AF-A0A5D2UHC1-F1
#
_entry.id   AF-A0A5D2UHC1-F1
#
_cell.length_a   1.000
_cell.length_b   1.000
_cell.length_c   1.000
_cell.angle_alpha   90.00
_cell.angle_beta   90.00
_cell.angle_gamma   90.00
#
_symmetry.space_group_name_H-M   'P 1'
#
loop_
_entity.id
_entity.type
_entity.pdbx_description
1 polymer ?
#
loop_
_entity_poly.entity_id
_entity_poly.type
_entity_poly.pdbx_seq_one_letter_code
_entity_poly.pdbx_strand_id
1 'polypeptide(L)' 'MPIIKQFNRNARQPIRNVMKSPALGGCPQCRGTCTRVYVRLVQIMG' A
#
# COMPACT_ATOMS: atom_id res chain seq x y z
N MET A 1 3.49 6.24 -31.59
CA MET A 1 2.21 6.93 -31.34
C MET A 1 1.07 6.00 -31.72
N PRO A 2 0.22 5.57 -30.79
CA PRO A 2 -0.92 4.72 -31.11
C PRO A 2 -2.05 5.51 -31.80
N ILE A 3 -2.74 4.87 -32.75
CA ILE A 3 -3.88 5.45 -33.49
C ILE A 3 -5.19 5.24 -32.75
N ILE A 4 -6.18 6.13 -32.91
CA ILE A 4 -7.48 6.09 -32.19
C ILE A 4 -8.19 4.73 -32.34
N LYS A 5 -8.08 4.09 -33.51
CA LYS A 5 -8.64 2.75 -33.76
C LYS A 5 -8.06 1.66 -32.84
N GLN A 6 -6.84 1.82 -32.34
CA GLN A 6 -6.24 0.90 -31.36
C GLN A 6 -6.87 1.05 -29.98
N PHE A 7 -7.22 2.27 -29.55
CA PHE A 7 -7.92 2.48 -28.27
C PHE A 7 -9.35 1.96 -28.28
N ASN A 8 -10.03 2.00 -29.43
CA ASN A 8 -11.37 1.42 -29.59
C ASN A 8 -11.35 -0.11 -29.49
N ARG A 9 -10.31 -0.78 -30.02
CA ARG A 9 -10.15 -2.24 -29.94
C ARG A 9 -9.55 -2.70 -28.60
N ASN A 10 -8.60 -1.95 -28.07
CA ASN A 10 -7.85 -2.23 -26.84
C ASN A 10 -7.81 -0.95 -26.00
N ALA A 11 -8.77 -0.81 -25.08
CA ALA A 11 -8.75 0.28 -24.12
C ALA A 11 -7.50 0.17 -23.22
N ARG A 12 -6.97 1.32 -22.79
CA ARG A 12 -5.87 1.33 -21.82
C ARG A 12 -6.37 0.77 -20.50
N GLN A 13 -5.63 -0.18 -19.93
CA GLN A 13 -5.91 -0.66 -18.59
C GLN A 13 -5.36 0.32 -17.56
N PRO A 14 -6.12 0.70 -16.52
CA PRO A 14 -5.61 1.53 -15.45
C PRO A 14 -4.54 0.76 -14.66
N ILE A 15 -3.47 1.47 -14.27
CA ILE A 15 -2.44 0.91 -13.39
C ILE A 15 -3.02 0.81 -11.98
N ARG A 16 -2.98 -0.38 -11.38
CA ARG A 16 -3.45 -0.59 -10.01
C ARG A 16 -2.39 -0.11 -9.03
N ASN A 17 -2.72 0.90 -8.23
CA ASN A 17 -1.86 1.39 -7.16
C ASN A 17 -2.20 0.64 -5.87
N VAL A 18 -1.25 -0.15 -5.34
CA VAL A 18 -1.39 -0.81 -4.04
C VAL A 18 -0.89 0.10 -2.92
N MET A 19 -1.65 0.15 -1.82
CA MET A 19 -1.28 0.92 -0.64
C MET A 19 -0.21 0.17 0.16
N LYS A 20 0.81 0.90 0.64
CA LYS A 20 1.86 0.32 1.49
C LYS A 20 1.33 -0.20 2.83
N SER A 21 0.21 0.34 3.31
CA SER A 21 -0.40 -0.02 4.59
C SER A 21 -1.90 -0.36 4.42
N PRO A 22 -2.23 -1.54 3.87
CA PRO A 22 -3.62 -1.94 3.61
C PRO A 22 -4.42 -2.15 4.91
N ALA A 23 -3.76 -2.44 6.02
CA ALA A 23 -4.39 -2.62 7.33
C ALA A 23 -5.09 -1.35 7.86
N LEU A 24 -4.71 -0.17 7.36
CA LEU A 24 -5.36 1.09 7.73
C LEU A 24 -6.68 1.34 6.99
N GLY A 25 -6.96 0.61 5.90
CA GLY A 25 -8.22 0.73 5.16
C GLY A 25 -8.54 2.14 4.61
N GLY A 26 -7.56 3.04 4.52
CA GLY A 26 -7.77 4.45 4.14
C GLY A 26 -8.03 5.41 5.31
N CYS A 27 -8.05 4.93 6.55
CA CYS A 27 -8.09 5.78 7.74
C CYS A 27 -6.69 6.33 8.08
N PRO A 28 -6.58 7.56 8.62
CA PRO A 28 -5.29 8.10 9.04
C PRO A 28 -4.65 7.29 10.18
N GLN A 29 -5.47 6.72 11.06
CA GLN A 29 -5.07 5.90 12.20
C GLN A 29 -6.14 4.82 12.46
N CYS A 30 -5.72 3.64 12.88
CA CYS A 30 -6.61 2.55 13.32
C CYS A 30 -6.27 2.11 14.74
N ARG A 31 -7.30 1.84 15.54
CA ARG A 31 -7.13 1.31 16.90
C ARG A 31 -6.90 -0.19 16.83
N GLY A 32 -5.93 -0.70 17.61
CA GLY A 32 -5.65 -2.12 17.74
C GLY A 32 -5.30 -2.51 19.18
N THR A 33 -5.37 -3.80 19.48
CA THR A 33 -4.98 -4.37 20.79
C THR A 33 -3.69 -5.17 20.61
N CYS A 34 -2.75 -5.05 21.56
CA CYS A 34 -1.49 -5.80 21.51
C CYS A 34 -1.76 -7.29 21.75
N THR A 35 -1.31 -8.16 20.85
CA THR A 35 -1.42 -9.62 21.03
C THR A 35 -0.30 -10.17 21.90
N ARG A 36 0.91 -9.60 21.82
CA ARG A 36 2.08 -9.93 22.66
C ARG A 36 2.97 -8.70 22.83
N VAL A 37 3.60 -8.59 24.00
CA VAL A 37 4.53 -7.50 24.32
C VAL A 37 5.91 -8.10 24.56
N TYR A 38 6.86 -7.76 23.69
CA TYR A 38 8.26 -8.16 23.79
C TYR A 38 9.14 -6.92 23.96
N VAL A 39 10.21 -7.04 24.75
CA VAL A 39 11.21 -5.98 24.91
C VAL A 39 12.35 -6.26 23.93
N ARG A 40 12.72 -5.26 23.13
CA ARG A 40 13.95 -5.30 22.32
C ARG A 40 15.00 -4.47 23.02
N LEU A 41 16.06 -5.11 23.52
CA LEU A 41 17.26 -4.43 23.99
C LEU A 41 18.05 -3.97 22.76
N VAL A 42 17.73 -2.78 22.25
CA VAL A 42 18.61 -2.10 21.30
C VAL A 42 19.71 -1.47 22.16
N GLN A 43 20.92 -2.01 22.09
CA GLN A 43 22.07 -1.30 22.64
C GLN A 43 22.21 0.00 21.83
N ILE A 44 21.83 1.11 22.44
CA ILE A 44 22.16 2.44 21.95
C ILE A 44 23.64 2.64 22.26
N MET A 45 24.50 2.00 21.49
CA MET A 45 25.92 2.36 21.42
C MET A 45 26.10 3.23 20.18
N GLY A 46 26.01 4.54 20.41
CA GLY A 46 26.38 5.61 19.50
C GLY A 46 26.81 6.78 20.36
#